data_AF-A0A940R5K6-F1
#
_entry.id   AF-A0A940R5K6-F1
#
_cell.length_a   1.000
_cell.length_b   1.000
_cell.length_c   1.000
_cell.angle_alpha   90.00
_cell.angle_beta   90.00
_cell.angle_gamma   90.00
#
_symmetry.space_group_name_H-M   'P 1'
#
loop_
_entity.id
_entity.type
_entity.pdbx_description
1 polymer ?
#
loop_
_entity_poly.entity_id
_entity_poly.type
_entity_poly.pdbx_seq_one_letter_code
_entity_poly.pdbx_strand_id
1 'polypeptide(L)'
;MLHRALSRVVVGGKIERSAASVEEVAMPFAHPRSSFVFAAACLMLLPLSSIAQDAAERQAAAAVFGAYNKMLEAKFAVDIQSTDDKGNQAKALAEYESLSRFHVKTDRLEIVSLPEGSWVKADQAGWTRSPAEMAAMVKQFVPKSAAELQASSSNLKDEGATTWNGQPAHAYSYDTRMQVMGADVKAHNKVVIDQAGRLVRSESDGEAMGIKSHSVQQIRYDEAIEVAPPRE
;
A
#
# COMPACT_ATOMS: atom_id res chain seq x y z
N MET A 1 -40.62 35.31 -14.37
CA MET A 1 -42.03 35.29 -13.93
C MET A 1 -42.43 33.83 -13.67
N LEU A 2 -42.95 33.59 -12.45
CA LEU A 2 -43.71 32.44 -11.90
C LEU A 2 -43.16 31.00 -12.09
N HIS A 3 -42.76 30.25 -11.05
CA HIS A 3 -43.49 29.63 -9.90
C HIS A 3 -44.54 28.56 -10.26
N ARG A 4 -44.23 27.29 -9.92
CA ARG A 4 -44.98 26.35 -9.03
C ARG A 4 -44.34 24.94 -9.15
N ALA A 5 -43.77 24.34 -8.11
CA ALA A 5 -44.34 23.75 -6.88
C ALA A 5 -44.89 22.33 -7.08
N LEU A 6 -44.25 21.35 -6.44
CA LEU A 6 -44.84 20.07 -6.04
C LEU A 6 -44.25 19.61 -4.70
N SER A 7 -45.09 18.90 -3.96
CA SER A 7 -45.27 19.01 -2.51
C SER A 7 -44.44 18.06 -1.65
N ARG A 8 -44.27 18.47 -0.38
CA ARG A 8 -43.89 17.63 0.75
C ARG A 8 -45.00 16.62 1.07
N VAL A 9 -44.61 15.39 1.40
CA VAL A 9 -45.36 14.51 2.29
C VAL A 9 -44.46 14.22 3.49
N VAL A 10 -44.92 14.64 4.66
CA VAL A 10 -44.34 14.33 5.97
C VAL A 10 -45.28 13.34 6.64
N VAL A 11 -44.75 12.17 7.00
CA VAL A 11 -45.30 11.23 7.98
C VAL A 11 -44.05 10.77 8.75
N GLY A 12 -43.82 11.17 9.99
CA GLY A 12 -44.60 10.81 11.17
C GLY A 12 -44.08 9.48 11.72
N GLY A 13 -43.09 9.50 12.62
CA GLY A 13 -42.50 8.26 13.16
C GLY A 13 -41.45 8.48 14.24
N LYS A 14 -41.93 8.64 15.47
CA LYS A 14 -41.20 8.75 16.75
C LYS A 14 -40.32 7.51 16.97
N ILE A 15 -39.02 7.67 17.24
CA ILE A 15 -38.15 6.58 17.71
C ILE A 15 -37.98 6.73 19.22
N GLU A 16 -38.64 5.87 19.98
CA GLU A 16 -38.44 5.69 21.43
C GLU A 16 -37.21 4.80 21.67
N ARG A 17 -36.31 5.26 22.54
CA ARG A 17 -35.21 4.45 23.09
C ARG A 17 -35.77 3.54 24.17
N SER A 18 -35.64 2.24 24.00
CA SER A 18 -35.84 1.25 25.07
C SER A 18 -34.51 0.59 25.42
N ALA A 19 -34.11 0.72 26.68
CA ALA A 19 -33.03 0.01 27.30
C ALA A 19 -33.55 -1.34 27.80
N ALA A 20 -32.83 -2.43 27.52
CA ALA A 20 -33.04 -3.70 28.17
C ALA A 20 -31.71 -4.22 28.72
N SER A 21 -31.66 -4.28 30.04
CA SER A 21 -30.71 -5.01 30.87
C SER A 21 -30.71 -6.49 30.50
N VAL A 22 -29.55 -7.13 30.46
CA VAL A 22 -29.45 -8.59 30.52
C VAL A 22 -28.72 -8.98 31.78
N GLU A 23 -29.42 -9.84 32.50
CA GLU A 23 -29.23 -10.34 33.84
C GLU A 23 -28.10 -11.38 33.90
N GLU A 24 -27.38 -11.33 35.01
CA GLU A 24 -26.36 -12.27 35.46
C GLU A 24 -27.00 -13.62 35.84
N VAL A 25 -26.45 -14.73 35.36
CA VAL A 25 -26.75 -16.08 35.88
C VAL A 25 -25.44 -16.76 36.26
N ALA A 26 -25.16 -16.74 37.55
CA ALA A 26 -24.28 -17.70 38.20
C ALA A 26 -25.06 -19.00 38.47
N MET A 27 -24.41 -20.16 38.43
CA MET A 27 -24.48 -21.21 39.47
C MET A 27 -23.61 -22.46 39.13
N PRO A 28 -23.27 -23.28 40.15
CA PRO A 28 -21.99 -23.98 40.33
C PRO A 28 -22.06 -25.47 39.96
N PHE A 29 -20.94 -26.21 40.03
CA PHE A 29 -20.89 -27.58 40.60
C PHE A 29 -19.44 -28.08 40.79
N ALA A 30 -19.29 -28.96 41.77
CA ALA A 30 -18.07 -29.32 42.49
C ALA A 30 -17.25 -30.50 41.90
N HIS A 31 -16.02 -30.66 42.40
CA HIS A 31 -15.03 -31.73 42.16
C HIS A 31 -15.49 -33.15 42.57
N PRO A 32 -14.80 -34.23 42.10
CA PRO A 32 -13.72 -34.79 42.92
C PRO A 32 -12.48 -35.35 42.16
N ARG A 33 -11.42 -35.47 42.97
CA ARG A 33 -10.07 -36.06 42.86
C ARG A 33 -9.86 -37.23 41.88
N SER A 34 -8.68 -37.26 41.23
CA SER A 34 -7.88 -38.47 41.02
C SER A 34 -6.40 -38.13 40.78
N SER A 35 -5.56 -38.70 41.64
CA SER A 35 -4.10 -38.62 41.60
C SER A 35 -3.54 -39.57 40.54
N PHE A 36 -2.73 -39.07 39.61
CA PHE A 36 -1.73 -39.87 38.92
C PHE A 36 -0.42 -39.09 38.86
N VAL A 37 0.56 -39.58 39.63
CA VAL A 37 1.96 -39.17 39.58
C VAL A 37 2.56 -39.85 38.34
N PHE A 38 2.79 -39.09 37.28
CA PHE A 38 3.72 -39.46 36.21
C PHE A 38 4.88 -38.48 36.24
N ALA A 39 6.03 -38.97 36.71
CA ALA A 39 7.31 -38.30 36.55
C ALA A 39 7.70 -38.33 35.07
N ALA A 40 7.38 -37.27 34.34
CA ALA A 40 7.94 -37.00 33.03
C ALA A 40 8.98 -35.88 33.19
N ALA A 41 10.25 -36.22 32.97
CA ALA A 41 11.30 -35.23 32.78
C ALA A 41 10.99 -34.44 31.49
N CYS A 42 10.18 -33.38 31.63
CA CYS A 42 10.02 -32.36 30.60
C CYS A 42 11.35 -31.64 30.44
N LEU A 43 12.11 -32.04 29.43
CA LEU A 43 13.18 -31.24 28.84
C LEU A 43 12.56 -29.88 28.51
N MET A 44 12.93 -28.84 29.27
CA MET A 44 12.58 -27.46 28.97
C MET A 44 13.34 -27.02 27.71
N LEU A 45 12.84 -27.42 26.54
CA LEU A 45 13.17 -26.79 25.26
C LEU A 45 12.52 -25.41 25.26
N LEU A 46 13.23 -24.47 25.86
CA LEU A 46 12.90 -23.05 25.89
C LEU A 46 12.73 -22.50 24.45
N PRO A 47 11.86 -21.50 24.25
CA PRO A 47 11.42 -21.00 22.95
C PRO A 47 12.50 -20.19 22.23
N LEU A 48 13.55 -20.84 21.71
CA LEU A 48 14.57 -20.21 20.86
C LEU A 48 14.00 -19.75 19.51
N SER A 49 12.86 -20.30 19.08
CA SER A 49 12.24 -19.98 17.79
C SER A 49 11.77 -18.53 17.68
N SER A 50 11.36 -17.89 18.79
CA SER A 50 10.83 -16.52 18.76
C SER A 50 11.92 -15.47 18.50
N ILE A 51 13.15 -15.70 18.96
CA ILE A 51 14.26 -14.73 18.80
C ILE A 51 14.82 -14.77 17.38
N ALA A 52 14.94 -15.96 16.80
CA ALA A 52 15.45 -16.12 15.44
C ALA A 52 14.50 -15.53 14.38
N GLN A 53 13.19 -15.68 14.59
CA GLN A 53 12.18 -15.12 13.69
C GLN A 53 12.21 -13.59 13.68
N ASP A 54 12.31 -12.96 14.85
CA ASP A 54 12.39 -11.51 15.00
C ASP A 54 13.68 -10.94 14.38
N ALA A 55 14.82 -11.64 14.49
CA ALA A 55 16.05 -11.23 13.81
C ALA A 55 15.94 -11.27 12.28
N ALA A 56 15.34 -12.34 11.73
CA ALA A 56 15.15 -12.48 10.29
C ALA A 56 14.17 -11.42 9.73
N GLU A 57 13.07 -11.17 10.44
CA GLU A 57 12.11 -10.12 10.06
C GLU A 57 12.74 -8.73 10.09
N ARG A 58 13.54 -8.41 11.12
CA ARG A 58 14.29 -7.14 11.17
C ARG A 58 15.29 -6.98 10.04
N GLN A 59 15.97 -8.06 9.65
CA GLN A 59 16.91 -8.04 8.53
C GLN A 59 16.17 -7.81 7.20
N ALA A 60 15.05 -8.52 6.98
CA ALA A 60 14.19 -8.29 5.82
C ALA A 60 13.67 -6.85 5.78
N ALA A 61 13.21 -6.33 6.91
CA ALA A 61 12.79 -4.94 7.06
C ALA A 61 13.90 -3.95 6.68
N ALA A 62 15.10 -4.13 7.22
CA ALA A 62 16.24 -3.26 6.92
C ALA A 62 16.58 -3.27 5.42
N ALA A 63 16.53 -4.44 4.77
CA ALA A 63 16.77 -4.56 3.33
C ALA A 63 15.69 -3.84 2.50
N VAL A 64 14.41 -4.14 2.76
CA VAL A 64 13.28 -3.56 2.02
C VAL A 64 13.24 -2.04 2.17
N PHE A 65 13.24 -1.53 3.41
CA PHE A 65 13.13 -0.08 3.63
C PHE A 65 14.40 0.67 3.24
N GLY A 66 15.57 0.02 3.32
CA GLY A 66 16.82 0.55 2.76
C GLY A 66 16.75 0.73 1.24
N ALA A 67 16.18 -0.24 0.52
CA ALA A 67 15.98 -0.15 -0.93
C ALA A 67 14.96 0.94 -1.32
N TYR A 68 13.88 1.09 -0.55
CA TYR A 68 12.96 2.21 -0.73
C TYR A 68 13.65 3.56 -0.51
N ASN A 69 14.44 3.74 0.55
CA ASN A 69 15.19 4.99 0.77
C ASN A 69 16.10 5.32 -0.42
N LYS A 70 16.88 4.34 -0.90
CA LYS A 70 17.71 4.50 -2.10
C LYS A 70 16.91 4.87 -3.34
N MET A 71 15.70 4.33 -3.49
CA MET A 71 14.81 4.71 -4.59
C MET A 71 14.35 6.17 -4.48
N LEU A 72 13.91 6.59 -3.29
CA LEU A 72 13.42 7.96 -3.05
C LEU A 72 14.51 9.04 -3.18
N GLU A 73 15.78 8.66 -2.99
CA GLU A 73 16.96 9.53 -3.14
C GLU A 73 17.47 9.63 -4.59
N ALA A 74 17.07 8.71 -5.47
CA ALA A 74 17.54 8.63 -6.84
C ALA A 74 16.53 9.22 -7.83
N LYS A 75 16.99 9.45 -9.07
CA LYS A 75 16.08 9.61 -10.21
C LYS A 75 15.71 8.24 -10.76
N PHE A 76 14.43 8.00 -10.95
CA PHE A 76 13.94 6.71 -11.40
C PHE A 76 12.65 6.83 -12.21
N ALA A 77 12.40 5.82 -13.03
CA ALA A 77 11.13 5.63 -13.69
C ALA A 77 10.54 4.26 -13.35
N VAL A 78 9.22 4.19 -13.39
CA VAL A 78 8.43 3.03 -13.04
C VAL A 78 7.46 2.73 -14.17
N ASP A 79 7.61 1.57 -14.79
CA ASP A 79 6.62 0.99 -15.67
C ASP A 79 5.63 0.18 -14.83
N ILE A 80 4.36 0.57 -14.85
CA ILE A 80 3.30 0.01 -14.03
C ILE A 80 2.29 -0.68 -14.93
N GLN A 81 2.00 -1.94 -14.63
CA GLN A 81 0.89 -2.69 -15.21
C GLN A 81 -0.02 -3.17 -14.09
N SER A 82 -1.30 -2.81 -14.14
CA SER A 82 -2.30 -3.24 -13.17
C SER A 82 -3.46 -3.97 -13.86
N THR A 83 -4.01 -4.98 -13.20
CA THR A 83 -5.19 -5.73 -13.62
C THR A 83 -6.16 -5.84 -12.46
N ASP A 84 -7.41 -5.42 -12.64
CA ASP A 84 -8.46 -5.60 -11.62
C ASP A 84 -9.11 -6.99 -11.67
N ASP A 85 -9.98 -7.29 -10.70
CA ASP A 85 -10.73 -8.54 -10.61
C ASP A 85 -11.72 -8.80 -11.77
N LYS A 86 -12.01 -7.78 -12.58
CA LYS A 86 -12.81 -7.90 -13.81
C LYS A 86 -11.96 -8.10 -15.05
N GLY A 87 -10.63 -8.15 -14.91
CA GLY A 87 -9.68 -8.28 -16.00
C GLY A 87 -9.39 -6.98 -16.75
N ASN A 88 -9.85 -5.82 -16.25
CA ASN A 88 -9.49 -4.54 -16.84
C ASN A 88 -8.02 -4.28 -16.58
N GLN A 89 -7.28 -3.93 -17.65
CA GLN A 89 -5.88 -3.60 -17.55
C GLN A 89 -5.66 -2.10 -17.62
N ALA A 90 -4.71 -1.61 -16.83
CA ALA A 90 -4.21 -0.25 -16.89
C ALA A 90 -2.69 -0.28 -17.00
N LYS A 91 -2.15 0.64 -17.79
CA LYS A 91 -0.71 0.88 -17.90
C LYS A 91 -0.40 2.31 -17.52
N ALA A 92 0.71 2.48 -16.83
CA ALA A 92 1.26 3.79 -16.54
C ALA A 92 2.79 3.76 -16.65
N LEU A 93 3.36 4.87 -17.09
CA LEU A 93 4.77 5.19 -16.93
C LEU A 93 4.84 6.37 -15.96
N ALA A 94 5.64 6.24 -14.92
CA ALA A 94 5.91 7.34 -14.00
C ALA A 94 7.42 7.62 -13.98
N GLU A 95 7.84 8.87 -14.15
CA GLU A 95 9.22 9.32 -14.10
C GLU A 95 9.37 10.31 -12.94
N TYR A 96 10.34 10.06 -12.08
CA TYR A 96 10.60 10.83 -10.88
C TYR A 96 12.01 11.40 -10.95
N GLU A 97 12.10 12.72 -11.03
CA GLU A 97 13.33 13.45 -10.72
C GLU A 97 13.46 13.66 -9.20
N SER A 98 12.33 13.84 -8.52
CA SER A 98 12.19 13.77 -7.07
C SER A 98 10.72 13.49 -6.69
N LEU A 99 10.41 13.32 -5.40
CA LEU A 99 9.02 13.22 -4.92
C LEU A 99 8.18 14.48 -5.16
N SER A 100 8.82 15.61 -5.47
CA SER A 100 8.15 16.88 -5.79
C SER A 100 8.21 17.26 -7.28
N ARG A 101 8.93 16.47 -8.09
CA ARG A 101 9.16 16.67 -9.53
C ARG A 101 8.98 15.34 -10.25
N PHE A 102 7.80 15.11 -10.78
CA PHE A 102 7.47 13.85 -11.43
C PHE A 102 6.52 14.04 -12.61
N HIS A 103 6.57 13.08 -13.54
CA HIS A 103 5.74 12.99 -14.72
C HIS A 103 5.06 11.62 -14.73
N VAL A 104 3.74 11.57 -14.77
CA VAL A 104 2.97 10.33 -14.88
C VAL A 104 2.19 10.34 -16.18
N LYS A 105 2.33 9.27 -16.95
CA LYS A 105 1.62 9.05 -18.21
C LYS A 105 0.84 7.75 -18.14
N THR A 106 -0.42 7.80 -18.54
CA THR A 106 -1.31 6.66 -18.75
C THR A 106 -1.91 6.74 -20.15
N ASP A 107 -2.73 5.77 -20.52
CA ASP A 107 -3.44 5.80 -21.81
C ASP A 107 -4.46 6.94 -21.93
N ARG A 108 -4.92 7.53 -20.81
CA ARG A 108 -6.01 8.54 -20.77
C ARG A 108 -5.56 9.90 -20.25
N LEU A 109 -4.44 9.92 -19.53
CA LEU A 109 -4.05 11.05 -18.70
C LEU A 109 -2.54 11.17 -18.66
N GLU A 110 -2.04 12.38 -18.87
CA GLU A 110 -0.66 12.76 -18.64
C GLU A 110 -0.62 13.87 -17.58
N ILE A 111 0.23 13.72 -16.57
CA ILE A 111 0.34 14.62 -15.43
C ILE A 111 1.81 15.00 -15.27
N VAL A 112 2.11 16.29 -15.27
CA VAL A 112 3.41 16.82 -14.85
C VAL A 112 3.21 17.54 -13.52
N SER A 113 3.99 17.18 -12.50
CA SER A 113 3.96 17.83 -11.19
C SER A 113 5.33 18.39 -10.85
N LEU A 114 5.36 19.69 -10.54
CA LEU A 114 6.53 20.45 -10.13
C LEU A 114 6.20 21.23 -8.84
N PRO A 115 7.20 21.75 -8.11
CA PRO A 115 6.98 22.61 -6.94
C PRO A 115 6.07 23.82 -7.23
N GLU A 116 6.20 24.41 -8.42
CA GLU A 116 5.45 25.59 -8.88
C GLU A 116 4.01 25.30 -9.34
N GLY A 117 3.66 24.04 -9.58
CA GLY A 117 2.33 23.68 -10.06
C GLY A 117 2.24 22.28 -10.63
N SER A 118 1.04 21.88 -11.03
CA SER A 118 0.83 20.65 -11.77
C SER A 118 0.04 20.94 -13.04
N TRP A 119 0.31 20.17 -14.07
CA TRP A 119 -0.36 20.26 -15.37
C TRP A 119 -0.92 18.89 -15.71
N VAL A 120 -2.08 18.92 -16.33
CA VAL A 120 -2.80 17.72 -16.75
C VAL A 120 -3.15 17.86 -18.21
N LYS A 121 -2.95 16.79 -18.94
CA LYS A 121 -3.42 16.60 -20.30
C LYS A 121 -4.33 15.39 -20.32
N ALA A 122 -5.61 15.62 -20.57
CA ALA A 122 -6.59 14.58 -20.80
C ALA A 122 -6.78 14.38 -22.30
N ASP A 123 -6.58 13.16 -22.79
CA ASP A 123 -6.76 12.79 -24.21
C ASP A 123 -6.19 13.81 -25.22
N GLN A 124 -6.99 14.21 -26.22
CA GLN A 124 -6.64 15.18 -27.27
C GLN A 124 -6.68 16.64 -26.82
N ALA A 125 -6.97 16.93 -25.54
CA ALA A 125 -6.93 18.29 -25.04
C ALA A 125 -5.48 18.80 -24.94
N GLY A 126 -5.32 20.11 -24.99
CA GLY A 126 -4.04 20.76 -24.67
C GLY A 126 -3.68 20.60 -23.20
N TRP A 127 -2.44 20.96 -22.85
CA TRP A 127 -2.02 21.02 -21.45
C TRP A 127 -2.81 22.09 -20.70
N THR A 128 -3.34 21.71 -19.54
CA THR A 128 -4.05 22.64 -18.65
C THR A 128 -3.40 22.62 -17.28
N ARG A 129 -3.28 23.78 -16.64
CA ARG A 129 -2.77 23.83 -15.26
C ARG A 129 -3.84 23.25 -14.34
N SER A 130 -3.45 22.24 -13.58
CA SER A 130 -4.30 21.58 -12.60
C SER A 130 -4.65 22.53 -11.46
N PRO A 131 -5.90 22.48 -10.94
CA PRO A 131 -6.22 23.06 -9.63
C PRO A 131 -5.29 22.51 -8.54
N ALA A 132 -5.02 23.30 -7.52
CA ALA A 132 -4.08 22.95 -6.44
C ALA A 132 -4.51 21.69 -5.67
N GLU A 133 -5.82 21.46 -5.57
CA GLU A 133 -6.45 20.33 -4.88
C GLU A 133 -6.06 18.99 -5.51
N MET A 134 -5.95 18.93 -6.83
CA MET A 134 -5.53 17.72 -7.55
C MET A 134 -4.04 17.42 -7.34
N ALA A 135 -3.19 18.45 -7.26
CA ALA A 135 -1.78 18.25 -6.93
C ALA A 135 -1.61 17.68 -5.51
N ALA A 136 -2.45 18.10 -4.56
CA ALA A 136 -2.47 17.52 -3.22
C ALA A 136 -2.97 16.07 -3.22
N MET A 137 -3.94 15.74 -4.07
CA MET A 137 -4.45 14.37 -4.23
C MET A 137 -3.38 13.41 -4.75
N VAL A 138 -2.64 13.79 -5.80
CA VAL A 138 -1.58 12.93 -6.35
C VAL A 138 -0.49 12.67 -5.32
N LYS A 139 -0.14 13.68 -4.51
CA LYS A 139 0.83 13.54 -3.40
C LYS A 139 0.39 12.57 -2.30
N GLN A 140 -0.90 12.21 -2.21
CA GLN A 140 -1.37 11.19 -1.25
C GLN A 140 -1.03 9.76 -1.69
N PHE A 141 -0.82 9.54 -2.99
CA PHE A 141 -0.47 8.23 -3.54
C PHE A 141 1.05 8.00 -3.63
N VAL A 142 1.84 9.05 -3.46
CA VAL A 142 3.30 8.95 -3.37
C VAL A 142 3.65 8.66 -1.91
N PRO A 143 4.37 7.56 -1.60
CA PRO A 143 4.86 7.32 -0.25
C PRO A 143 5.66 8.53 0.24
N LYS A 144 5.26 9.11 1.38
CA LYS A 144 5.93 10.33 1.88
C LYS A 144 7.30 10.02 2.47
N SER A 145 7.49 8.78 2.94
CA SER A 145 8.76 8.30 3.47
C SER A 145 8.77 6.77 3.57
N ALA A 146 9.96 6.17 3.64
CA ALA A 146 10.08 4.76 4.00
C ALA A 146 9.58 4.45 5.42
N ALA A 147 9.59 5.43 6.34
CA ALA A 147 9.09 5.25 7.70
C ALA A 147 7.57 5.04 7.74
N GLU A 148 6.81 5.75 6.91
CA GLU A 148 5.36 5.55 6.76
C GLU A 148 5.05 4.18 6.15
N LEU A 149 5.82 3.76 5.16
CA LEU A 149 5.73 2.41 4.61
C LEU A 149 6.04 1.35 5.67
N GLN A 150 7.10 1.55 6.46
CA GLN A 150 7.47 0.66 7.54
C GLN A 150 6.37 0.54 8.59
N ALA A 151 5.77 1.66 9.00
CA ALA A 151 4.69 1.67 9.99
C ALA A 151 3.41 0.98 9.51
N SER A 152 3.20 0.90 8.19
CA SER A 152 2.05 0.24 7.56
C SER A 152 2.34 -1.19 7.11
N SER A 153 3.56 -1.70 7.32
CA SER A 153 3.99 -3.03 6.87
C SER A 153 4.02 -4.06 7.99
N SER A 154 3.73 -5.32 7.66
CA SER A 154 3.83 -6.46 8.57
C SER A 154 4.23 -7.73 7.81
N ASN A 155 4.54 -8.81 8.54
CA ASN A 155 4.84 -10.12 7.97
C ASN A 155 5.99 -10.08 6.95
N LEU A 156 7.04 -9.30 7.23
CA LEU A 156 8.17 -9.19 6.33
C LEU A 156 8.96 -10.50 6.30
N LYS A 157 9.22 -10.99 5.10
CA LYS A 157 9.90 -12.27 4.87
C LYS A 157 10.99 -12.11 3.82
N ASP A 158 12.11 -12.75 4.12
CA ASP A 158 13.15 -13.03 3.14
C ASP A 158 12.73 -14.26 2.32
N GLU A 159 12.50 -14.06 1.02
CA GLU A 159 12.11 -15.13 0.08
C GLU A 159 13.33 -15.80 -0.56
N GLY A 160 14.54 -15.31 -0.25
CA GLY A 160 15.81 -15.84 -0.68
C GLY A 160 16.36 -15.22 -1.97
N ALA A 161 17.49 -15.79 -2.39
CA ALA A 161 18.18 -15.39 -3.61
C ALA A 161 17.31 -15.67 -4.85
N THR A 162 17.37 -14.76 -5.82
CA THR A 162 16.66 -14.86 -7.09
C THR A 162 17.49 -14.24 -8.21
N THR A 163 16.91 -14.07 -9.40
CA THR A 163 17.54 -13.37 -10.52
C THR A 163 16.61 -12.34 -11.12
N TRP A 164 17.14 -11.19 -11.51
CA TRP A 164 16.43 -10.16 -12.28
C TRP A 164 17.23 -9.80 -13.53
N ASN A 165 16.63 -9.95 -14.71
CA ASN A 165 17.31 -9.76 -16.00
C ASN A 165 18.65 -10.51 -16.11
N GLY A 166 18.70 -11.76 -15.59
CA GLY A 166 19.90 -12.60 -15.59
C GLY A 166 20.96 -12.21 -14.56
N GLN A 167 20.76 -11.15 -13.77
CA GLN A 167 21.65 -10.74 -12.70
C GLN A 167 21.20 -11.29 -11.35
N PRO A 168 22.11 -11.62 -10.42
CA PRO A 168 21.75 -12.01 -9.07
C PRO A 168 20.94 -10.91 -8.37
N ALA A 169 19.90 -11.31 -7.66
CA ALA A 169 19.03 -10.42 -6.89
C ALA A 169 18.52 -11.16 -5.65
N HIS A 170 17.75 -10.46 -4.82
CA HIS A 170 17.15 -11.03 -3.61
C HIS A 170 15.68 -10.64 -3.54
N ALA A 171 14.81 -11.57 -3.18
CA ALA A 171 13.37 -11.34 -3.10
C ALA A 171 12.91 -11.23 -1.64
N TYR A 172 11.94 -10.36 -1.40
CA TYR A 172 11.29 -10.20 -0.10
C TYR A 172 9.78 -10.09 -0.29
N SER A 173 9.00 -10.55 0.68
CA SER A 173 7.54 -10.36 0.71
C SER A 173 7.10 -9.70 2.00
N TYR A 174 5.98 -8.99 1.96
CA TYR A 174 5.40 -8.33 3.12
C TYR A 174 3.95 -7.92 2.86
N ASP A 175 3.19 -7.76 3.93
CA ASP A 175 1.84 -7.23 3.87
C ASP A 175 1.84 -5.74 4.19
N THR A 176 0.95 -4.98 3.58
CA THR A 176 0.69 -3.58 3.93
C THR A 176 -0.77 -3.37 4.27
N ARG A 177 -1.04 -2.51 5.26
CA ARG A 177 -2.37 -1.99 5.55
C ARG A 177 -2.31 -0.49 5.80
N MET A 178 -3.06 0.28 5.04
CA MET A 178 -3.12 1.74 5.17
C MET A 178 -4.52 2.27 4.87
N GLN A 179 -4.78 3.54 5.22
CA GLN A 179 -6.00 4.22 4.81
C GLN A 179 -5.71 5.23 3.71
N VAL A 180 -6.46 5.13 2.62
CA VAL A 180 -6.38 6.07 1.49
C VAL A 180 -7.77 6.65 1.27
N MET A 181 -7.91 7.97 1.43
CA MET A 181 -9.20 8.67 1.32
C MET A 181 -10.32 8.05 2.17
N GLY A 182 -9.98 7.55 3.37
CA GLY A 182 -10.93 6.90 4.29
C GLY A 182 -11.27 5.45 3.95
N ALA A 183 -10.72 4.88 2.89
CA ALA A 183 -10.84 3.46 2.57
C ALA A 183 -9.64 2.67 3.12
N ASP A 184 -9.92 1.52 3.75
CA ASP A 184 -8.89 0.55 4.10
C ASP A 184 -8.33 -0.08 2.81
N VAL A 185 -7.02 0.03 2.64
CA VAL A 185 -6.24 -0.62 1.59
C VAL A 185 -5.36 -1.67 2.24
N LYS A 186 -5.50 -2.91 1.79
CA LYS A 186 -4.62 -4.02 2.18
C LYS A 186 -3.93 -4.56 0.93
N ALA A 187 -2.68 -4.95 1.04
CA ALA A 187 -1.99 -5.60 -0.06
C ALA A 187 -0.95 -6.60 0.45
N HIS A 188 -0.76 -7.67 -0.32
CA HIS A 188 0.42 -8.52 -0.23
C HIS A 188 1.41 -8.08 -1.29
N ASN A 189 2.64 -7.81 -0.90
CA ASN A 189 3.66 -7.26 -1.77
C ASN A 189 4.84 -8.21 -1.86
N LYS A 190 5.44 -8.30 -3.04
CA LYS A 190 6.71 -8.97 -3.29
C LYS A 190 7.64 -8.01 -4.02
N VAL A 191 8.83 -7.82 -3.48
CA VAL A 191 9.84 -6.93 -4.05
C VAL A 191 11.10 -7.69 -4.42
N VAL A 192 11.80 -7.19 -5.44
CA VAL A 192 13.09 -7.70 -5.86
C VAL A 192 14.12 -6.58 -5.73
N ILE A 193 15.23 -6.90 -5.07
CA ILE A 193 16.33 -5.98 -4.76
C ILE A 193 17.59 -6.47 -5.47
N ASP A 194 18.26 -5.59 -6.20
CA ASP A 194 19.52 -5.92 -6.89
C ASP A 194 20.73 -5.98 -5.94
N GLN A 195 21.91 -6.36 -6.45
CA GLN A 195 23.14 -6.41 -5.64
C GLN A 195 23.60 -5.04 -5.13
N ALA A 196 23.16 -3.94 -5.74
CA ALA A 196 23.43 -2.58 -5.25
C ALA A 196 22.45 -2.19 -4.13
N GLY A 197 21.53 -3.07 -3.74
CA GLY A 197 20.50 -2.84 -2.74
C GLY A 197 19.40 -1.91 -3.22
N ARG A 198 19.16 -1.83 -4.53
CA ARG A 198 18.12 -0.99 -5.13
C ARG A 198 16.88 -1.81 -5.47
N LEU A 199 15.71 -1.20 -5.33
CA LEU A 199 14.44 -1.81 -5.70
C LEU A 199 14.30 -1.82 -7.22
N VAL A 200 14.20 -3.00 -7.84
CA VAL A 200 14.13 -3.13 -9.32
C VAL A 200 12.80 -3.67 -9.82
N ARG A 201 12.03 -4.31 -8.94
CA ARG A 201 10.67 -4.79 -9.22
C ARG A 201 9.84 -4.79 -7.96
N SER A 202 8.56 -4.48 -8.10
CA SER A 202 7.54 -4.68 -7.08
C SER A 202 6.31 -5.34 -7.70
N GLU A 203 5.73 -6.31 -7.02
CA GLU A 203 4.47 -6.95 -7.35
C GLU A 203 3.54 -6.79 -6.14
N SER A 204 2.27 -6.47 -6.39
CA SER A 204 1.31 -6.19 -5.32
C SER A 204 -0.06 -6.76 -5.67
N ASP A 205 -0.57 -7.62 -4.80
CA ASP A 205 -1.95 -8.09 -4.81
C ASP A 205 -2.73 -7.33 -3.74
N GLY A 206 -3.44 -6.29 -4.19
CA GLY A 206 -4.14 -5.33 -3.34
C GLY A 206 -5.65 -5.48 -3.36
N GLU A 207 -6.30 -4.98 -2.31
CA GLU A 207 -7.75 -4.79 -2.25
C GLU A 207 -8.06 -3.43 -1.63
N ALA A 208 -8.90 -2.65 -2.32
CA ALA A 208 -9.38 -1.36 -1.86
C ALA A 208 -10.87 -1.23 -2.19
N MET A 209 -11.69 -0.82 -1.22
CA MET A 209 -13.16 -0.70 -1.38
C MET A 209 -13.82 -1.98 -1.95
N GLY A 210 -13.28 -3.16 -1.62
CA GLY A 210 -13.76 -4.46 -2.09
C GLY A 210 -13.36 -4.82 -3.52
N ILE A 211 -12.59 -3.99 -4.21
CA ILE A 211 -12.05 -4.26 -5.55
C ILE A 211 -10.64 -4.81 -5.38
N LYS A 212 -10.39 -6.00 -5.93
CA LYS A 212 -9.04 -6.58 -5.95
C LYS A 212 -8.28 -6.15 -7.20
N SER A 213 -6.98 -6.00 -7.07
CA SER A 213 -6.09 -5.68 -8.18
C SER A 213 -4.73 -6.33 -8.03
N HIS A 214 -4.18 -6.80 -9.13
CA HIS A 214 -2.78 -7.23 -9.24
C HIS A 214 -1.99 -6.15 -9.98
N SER A 215 -0.89 -5.68 -9.39
CA SER A 215 -0.04 -4.63 -9.95
C SER A 215 1.41 -5.09 -10.00
N VAL A 216 2.06 -4.87 -11.14
CA VAL A 216 3.47 -5.12 -11.36
C VAL A 216 4.14 -3.80 -11.72
N GLN A 217 5.23 -3.50 -11.02
CA GLN A 217 6.08 -2.34 -11.23
C GLN A 217 7.48 -2.79 -11.60
N GLN A 218 8.02 -2.25 -12.69
CA GLN A 218 9.42 -2.39 -13.06
C GLN A 218 10.10 -1.04 -12.88
N ILE A 219 11.22 -1.01 -12.15
CA ILE A 219 11.87 0.23 -11.75
C ILE A 219 13.22 0.33 -12.45
N ARG A 220 13.44 1.44 -13.16
CA ARG A 220 14.69 1.80 -13.83
C ARG A 220 15.26 3.07 -13.22
N TYR A 221 16.57 3.08 -12.95
CA TYR A 221 17.28 4.24 -12.43
C TYR A 221 17.96 4.97 -13.59
N ASP A 222 17.76 6.27 -13.69
CA ASP A 222 18.26 7.06 -14.81
C ASP A 222 18.46 8.53 -14.40
N GLU A 223 19.74 8.92 -14.29
CA GLU A 223 20.13 10.29 -13.91
C GLU A 223 19.79 11.34 -14.97
N ALA A 224 19.52 10.91 -16.22
CA ALA A 224 19.12 11.78 -17.31
C ALA A 224 17.64 12.17 -17.27
N ILE A 225 16.85 11.61 -16.34
CA ILE A 225 15.46 12.04 -16.15
C ILE A 225 15.44 13.53 -15.75
N GLU A 226 14.71 14.32 -16.51
CA GLU A 226 14.43 15.72 -16.26
C GLU A 226 12.94 15.97 -16.45
N VAL A 227 12.27 16.49 -15.41
CA VAL A 227 10.85 16.81 -15.47
C VAL A 227 10.70 18.32 -15.62
N ALA A 228 10.30 18.73 -16.81
CA ALA A 228 10.07 20.13 -17.18
C ALA A 228 8.57 20.43 -17.31
N PRO A 229 8.17 21.71 -17.15
CA PRO A 229 6.79 22.09 -17.44
C PRO A 229 6.47 21.81 -18.92
N PRO A 230 5.20 21.50 -19.25
CA PRO A 230 4.82 21.28 -20.62
C PRO A 230 5.04 22.52 -21.48
N ARG A 231 5.43 22.31 -22.73
CA ARG A 231 5.48 23.37 -23.75
C ARG A 231 4.09 23.55 -24.35
N GLU A 232 3.69 24.81 -24.53
CA GLU A 232 2.43 25.19 -25.22
C GLU A 232 2.48 24.85 -26.72
#